data_AF-A0A7J3HPC4-F1
#
_entry.id   AF-A0A7J3HPC4-F1
#
_cell.length_a   1.000
_cell.length_b   1.000
_cell.length_c   1.000
_cell.angle_alpha   90.00
_cell.angle_beta   90.00
_cell.angle_gamma   90.00
#
_symmetry.space_group_name_H-M   'P 1'
#
loop_
_entity.id
_entity.type
_entity.pdbx_description
1 polymer ?
#
loop_
_entity_poly.entity_id
_entity_poly.type
_entity_poly.pdbx_seq_one_letter_code
_entity_poly.pdbx_strand_id
1 'polypeptide(L)' 'HPLGATGVRQLYEIVKQFRGEVPRGRYVGDARIALAHNLSGIASAHHLMVYGVNKR' A
#
# COMPACT_ATOMS: atom_id res chain seq x y z
N HIS A 1 7.14 -13.78 7.24
CA HIS A 1 6.74 -12.86 6.16
C HIS A 1 7.14 -13.46 4.82
N PRO A 2 6.19 -13.88 3.96
CA PRO A 2 6.52 -14.46 2.66
C PRO A 2 7.10 -13.39 1.73
N LEU A 3 8.41 -13.49 1.45
CA LEU A 3 9.20 -12.43 0.79
C LEU A 3 8.57 -11.97 -0.53
N GLY A 4 8.21 -12.92 -1.41
CA GLY A 4 7.64 -12.60 -2.72
C GLY A 4 6.23 -12.00 -2.70
N ALA A 5 5.47 -12.17 -1.61
CA ALA A 5 4.08 -11.70 -1.53
C ALA A 5 3.95 -10.30 -0.91
N THR A 6 5.05 -9.69 -0.46
CA THR A 6 5.00 -8.45 0.31
C THR A 6 4.57 -7.23 -0.49
N GLY A 7 5.16 -7.03 -1.67
CA GLY A 7 4.76 -5.92 -2.55
C GLY A 7 3.28 -6.00 -2.90
N VAL A 8 2.77 -7.20 -3.20
CA VAL A 8 1.35 -7.45 -3.48
C VAL A 8 0.49 -7.16 -2.24
N ARG A 9 0.94 -7.56 -1.04
CA ARG A 9 0.25 -7.27 0.22
C ARG A 9 0.19 -5.77 0.52
N GLN A 10 1.23 -5.01 0.21
CA GLN A 10 1.25 -3.55 0.35
C GLN A 10 0.20 -2.90 -0.57
N LEU A 11 0.16 -3.28 -1.85
CA LEU A 11 -0.86 -2.82 -2.79
C LEU A 11 -2.27 -3.18 -2.31
N TYR A 12 -2.49 -4.43 -1.89
CA TYR A 12 -3.78 -4.88 -1.39
C TYR A 12 -4.28 -4.03 -0.22
N GLU A 13 -3.42 -3.71 0.76
CA GLU A 13 -3.81 -2.82 1.87
C GLU A 13 -4.11 -1.39 1.39
N ILE A 14 -3.35 -0.84 0.44
CA ILE A 14 -3.62 0.48 -0.16
C ILE A 14 -5.00 0.51 -0.82
N VAL A 15 -5.36 -0.52 -1.59
CA VAL A 15 -6.69 -0.63 -2.21
C VAL A 15 -7.79 -0.66 -1.14
N LYS A 16 -7.60 -1.44 -0.06
CA LYS A 16 -8.56 -1.46 1.04
C LYS A 16 -8.67 -0.11 1.77
N GLN A 17 -7.57 0.61 1.92
CA GLN A 17 -7.57 1.97 2.46
C GLN A 17 -8.40 2.90 1.57
N PHE A 18 -8.14 2.92 0.26
CA PHE A 18 -8.92 3.76 -0.66
C PHE A 18 -10.43 3.47 -0.63
N ARG A 19 -10.81 2.20 -0.43
CA ARG A 19 -12.21 1.78 -0.34
C ARG A 19 -12.84 1.94 1.05
N GLY A 20 -12.06 2.28 2.08
CA GLY A 20 -12.55 2.34 3.46
C GLY A 20 -12.92 0.97 4.05
N GLU A 21 -12.36 -0.12 3.52
CA GLU A 21 -12.64 -1.50 3.96
C GLU A 21 -11.72 -1.96 5.11
N VAL A 22 -10.82 -1.10 5.57
CA VAL A 22 -9.96 -1.37 6.73
C VAL A 22 -10.71 -1.06 8.04
N PRO A 23 -10.37 -1.72 9.16
CA PRO A 23 -10.90 -1.38 10.47
C PRO A 23 -10.71 0.11 10.78
N ARG A 24 -11.68 0.72 11.47
CA ARG A 24 -11.73 2.15 11.75
C ARG A 24 -10.43 2.71 12.37
N GLY A 25 -9.80 1.97 13.29
CA GLY A 25 -8.55 2.39 13.93
C GLY A 25 -7.32 2.43 13.00
N ARG A 26 -7.41 1.87 11.79
CA ARG A 26 -6.35 1.92 10.76
C ARG A 26 -6.73 2.78 9.56
N TYR A 27 -7.98 3.22 9.44
CA TYR A 27 -8.45 3.93 8.26
C TYR A 27 -7.85 5.32 8.19
N VAL A 28 -7.18 5.64 7.08
CA VAL A 28 -6.54 6.96 6.85
C VAL A 28 -7.52 7.92 6.16
N GLY A 29 -8.80 7.85 6.52
CA GLY A 29 -9.83 8.74 6.00
C GLY A 29 -9.88 8.80 4.48
N ASP A 30 -10.21 9.97 3.94
CA ASP A 30 -10.48 10.16 2.52
C ASP A 30 -9.23 10.23 1.62
N ALA A 31 -8.19 9.46 1.96
CA ALA A 31 -6.95 9.39 1.20
C ALA A 31 -7.21 9.17 -0.31
N ARG A 32 -6.53 9.98 -1.13
CA ARG A 32 -6.57 9.93 -2.61
C ARG A 32 -5.27 9.42 -3.22
N ILE A 33 -4.17 9.50 -2.46
CA ILE A 33 -2.83 9.15 -2.90
C ILE A 33 -2.19 8.25 -1.84
N ALA A 34 -1.41 7.27 -2.27
CA ALA A 34 -0.63 6.40 -1.40
C ALA A 34 0.72 6.08 -2.02
N LEU A 35 1.70 5.72 -1.17
CA LEU A 35 3.02 5.26 -1.57
C LEU A 35 3.33 3.93 -0.91
N ALA A 36 3.82 2.97 -1.69
CA ALA A 36 4.44 1.75 -1.19
C ALA A 36 5.94 1.77 -1.46
N HIS A 37 6.74 1.50 -0.43
CA HIS A 37 8.18 1.28 -0.54
C HIS A 37 8.48 -0.16 -0.15
N ASN A 38 8.92 -0.96 -1.12
CA ASN A 38 9.32 -2.34 -0.93
C ASN A 38 10.83 -2.46 -1.11
N LEU A 39 11.47 -3.26 -0.28
CA LEU A 39 12.92 -3.48 -0.28
C LEU A 39 13.21 -4.95 -0.49
N SER A 40 14.35 -5.24 -1.11
CA SER A 40 14.88 -6.61 -1.27
C SER A 40 16.37 -6.67 -0.91
N GLY A 41 16.82 -7.86 -0.48
CA GLY A 41 18.16 -8.04 0.06
C GLY A 41 18.39 -7.20 1.32
N ILE A 42 19.63 -6.74 1.52
CA ILE A 42 20.01 -5.82 2.60
C ILE A 42 19.82 -4.38 2.09
N ALA A 43 18.58 -4.03 1.73
CA ALA A 43 18.25 -2.75 1.08
C ALA A 43 19.11 -2.47 -0.18
N SER A 44 19.46 -3.50 -0.94
CA SER A 44 20.22 -3.35 -2.19
C SER A 44 19.35 -3.04 -3.39
N ALA A 45 18.04 -3.33 -3.29
CA ALA A 45 17.04 -2.98 -4.28
C ALA A 45 15.83 -2.34 -3.61
N HIS A 46 15.31 -1.30 -4.26
CA HIS A 46 14.14 -0.56 -3.80
C HIS A 46 13.11 -0.47 -4.92
N HIS A 47 11.85 -0.70 -4.56
CA HIS A 47 10.73 -0.50 -5.46
C HIS A 47 9.74 0.46 -4.79
N LEU A 48 9.48 1.58 -5.47
CA LEU A 48 8.57 2.63 -5.02
C LEU A 48 7.41 2.69 -6.01
N MET A 49 6.18 2.56 -5.51
CA MET A 49 4.97 2.72 -6.31
C MET A 49 4.06 3.75 -5.68
N VAL A 50 3.61 4.72 -6.48
CA VAL A 50 2.62 5.72 -6.11
C VAL A 50 1.28 5.36 -6.74
N TYR A 51 0.22 5.39 -5.94
CA TYR A 51 -1.13 5.07 -6.37
C TYR A 51 -2.03 6.28 -6.18
N GLY A 52 -2.91 6.52 -7.14
CA GLY A 52 -3.95 7.54 -7.08
C GLY A 52 -5.32 6.92 -7.29
N VAL A 53 -6.34 7.45 -6.60
CA VAL A 53 -7.74 7.11 -6.84
C VAL A 53 -8.56 8.39 -7.03
N ASN A 54 -9.38 8.42 -8.08
CA ASN A 54 -10.42 9.42 -8.25
C ASN A 54 -11.70 8.90 -7.61
N LYS A 55 -12.10 9.48 -6.48
CA LYS A 55 -13.44 9.22 -5.93
C LYS A 55 -14.38 10.31 -6.44
N ARG A 56 -15.54 9.90 -6.94
CA ARG A 56 -16.62 10.80 -7.36
C ARG A 56 -17.29 11.43 -6.14
#